data_AF-A0A1A3C9L2-F1
#
_entry.id   AF-A0A1A3C9L2-F1
#
_cell.length_a   1.000
_cell.length_b   1.000
_cell.length_c   1.000
_cell.angle_alpha   90.00
_cell.angle_beta   90.00
_cell.angle_gamma   90.00
#
_symmetry.space_group_name_H-M   'P 1'
#
loop_
_entity.id
_entity.type
_entity.pdbx_description
1 polymer ?
#
loop_
_entity_poly.entity_id
_entity_poly.type
_entity_poly.pdbx_seq_one_letter_code
_entity_poly.pdbx_strand_id
1 'polypeptide(L)'
;MHADTDVIRSLAAASAGHADELAAIAAKLSTTPTSEAAFGPVGEPFIAALTQAVAHQARELAALRDRASATGDAAYRSALAYDDADDRAGARVSGV
;
A
#
# COMPACT_ATOMS: atom_id res chain seq x y z
N MET A 1 9.62 -28.30 0.30
CA MET A 1 9.53 -26.98 0.95
C MET A 1 8.08 -26.56 0.82
N HIS A 2 7.27 -26.63 1.90
CA HIS A 2 5.93 -26.04 1.90
C HIS A 2 6.11 -24.56 2.24
N ALA A 3 5.75 -23.67 1.32
CA ALA A 3 5.52 -22.29 1.70
C ALA A 3 4.23 -22.23 2.52
N ASP A 4 4.26 -21.49 3.62
CA ASP A 4 3.08 -21.23 4.42
C ASP A 4 2.20 -20.20 3.66
N THR A 5 1.22 -20.70 2.91
CA THR A 5 0.35 -19.87 2.06
C THR A 5 -0.58 -18.97 2.88
N ASP A 6 -0.85 -19.31 4.14
CA ASP A 6 -1.61 -18.48 5.06
C ASP A 6 -0.80 -17.26 5.52
N VAL A 7 0.50 -17.43 5.79
CA VAL A 7 1.41 -16.29 6.07
C VAL A 7 1.50 -15.36 4.87
N ILE A 8 1.58 -15.90 3.65
CA ILE A 8 1.63 -15.12 2.41
C ILE A 8 0.32 -14.33 2.21
N ARG A 9 -0.83 -14.95 2.49
CA ARG A 9 -2.15 -14.28 2.40
C ARG A 9 -2.33 -13.20 3.46
N SER A 10 -1.84 -13.43 4.67
CA SER A 10 -1.82 -12.45 5.76
C SER A 10 -1.00 -11.21 5.39
N LEU A 11 0.18 -11.39 4.79
CA LEU A 11 1.01 -10.29 4.29
C LEU A 11 0.29 -9.47 3.21
N ALA A 12 -0.42 -10.11 2.29
CA ALA A 12 -1.21 -9.42 1.26
C ALA A 12 -2.32 -8.57 1.89
N ALA A 13 -3.07 -9.12 2.85
CA ALA A 13 -4.12 -8.40 3.56
C ALA A 13 -3.58 -7.20 4.35
N ALA A 14 -2.46 -7.35 5.05
CA ALA A 14 -1.81 -6.26 5.77
C ALA A 14 -1.35 -5.14 4.81
N SER A 15 -0.79 -5.51 3.65
CA SER A 15 -0.34 -4.56 2.63
C SER A 15 -1.50 -3.73 2.05
N ALA A 16 -2.66 -4.37 1.83
CA ALA A 16 -3.87 -3.68 1.40
C ALA A 16 -4.42 -2.74 2.49
N GLY A 17 -4.43 -3.16 3.76
CA GLY A 17 -4.82 -2.30 4.88
C GLY A 17 -3.96 -1.05 5.01
N HIS A 18 -2.63 -1.20 4.88
CA HIS A 18 -1.72 -0.06 4.89
C HIS A 18 -1.94 0.88 3.69
N ALA A 19 -2.27 0.34 2.51
CA ALA A 19 -2.61 1.15 1.35
C ALA A 19 -3.84 2.04 1.58
N ASP A 20 -4.89 1.50 2.22
CA ASP A 20 -6.10 2.26 2.56
C ASP A 20 -5.85 3.32 3.63
N GLU A 21 -5.05 3.01 4.65
CA GLU A 21 -4.64 3.97 5.70
C GLU A 21 -3.88 5.16 5.10
N LEU A 22 -2.94 4.89 4.20
CA LEU A 22 -2.17 5.94 3.52
C LEU A 22 -3.07 6.81 2.63
N ALA A 23 -4.04 6.22 1.94
CA ALA A 23 -5.02 6.98 1.15
C ALA A 23 -5.87 7.89 2.03
N ALA A 24 -6.32 7.41 3.20
CA ALA A 24 -7.07 8.21 4.16
C ALA A 24 -6.25 9.36 4.74
N ILE A 25 -4.97 9.14 5.03
CA ILE A 25 -4.04 10.20 5.49
C ILE A 25 -3.83 11.25 4.40
N ALA A 26 -3.59 10.83 3.16
CA ALA A 26 -3.41 11.74 2.03
C ALA A 26 -4.67 12.59 1.78
N ALA A 27 -5.87 11.99 1.87
CA ALA A 27 -7.12 12.71 1.77
C ALA A 27 -7.25 13.78 2.87
N LYS A 28 -6.98 13.43 4.14
CA LYS A 28 -7.02 14.39 5.26
C LYS A 28 -6.06 15.56 5.06
N LEU A 29 -4.83 15.28 4.62
CA LEU A 29 -3.85 16.31 4.30
C LEU A 29 -4.34 17.24 3.19
N SER A 30 -4.93 16.70 2.12
CA SER A 30 -5.47 17.49 1.01
C SER A 30 -6.64 18.39 1.40
N THR A 31 -7.39 18.02 2.46
CA THR A 31 -8.52 18.79 2.99
C THR A 31 -8.12 19.80 4.05
N THR A 32 -6.84 19.86 4.45
CA THR A 32 -6.40 20.77 5.50
C THR A 32 -6.33 22.20 4.93
N PRO A 33 -7.15 23.14 5.42
CA PRO A 33 -7.15 24.50 4.91
C PRO A 33 -5.85 25.20 5.33
N THR A 34 -5.01 25.55 4.36
CA THR A 34 -3.93 26.52 4.54
C THR A 34 -4.56 27.90 4.59
N SER A 35 -4.95 28.35 5.79
CA SER A 35 -5.51 29.69 5.97
C SER A 35 -4.44 30.75 5.71
N GLU A 36 -4.36 31.24 4.46
CA GLU A 36 -3.51 32.35 4.02
C GLU A 36 -3.75 33.61 4.86
N ALA A 37 -5.00 33.80 5.33
CA ALA A 37 -5.39 34.94 6.15
C ALA A 37 -4.72 34.98 7.54
N ALA A 38 -4.22 33.86 8.06
CA ALA A 38 -3.63 33.79 9.40
C ALA A 38 -2.17 34.29 9.47
N PHE A 39 -1.45 34.32 8.35
CA PHE A 39 -0.01 34.60 8.35
C PHE A 39 0.38 35.90 7.61
N GLY A 40 -0.58 36.57 6.95
CA GLY A 40 -0.31 37.77 6.17
C GLY A 40 0.70 37.57 5.03
N PRO A 41 1.19 38.65 4.39
CA PRO A 41 2.08 38.55 3.23
C PRO A 41 3.44 37.87 3.54
N VAL A 42 3.87 37.86 4.80
CA VAL A 42 5.11 37.20 5.23
C VAL A 42 4.93 35.67 5.29
N GLY A 43 3.70 35.20 5.44
CA GLY A 43 3.37 33.78 5.49
C GLY A 43 3.24 33.09 4.13
N GLU A 44 3.11 33.85 3.06
CA GLU A 44 2.89 33.32 1.70
C GLU A 44 3.99 32.32 1.28
N PRO A 45 5.30 32.59 1.49
CA PRO A 45 6.34 31.62 1.15
C PRO A 45 6.28 30.35 2.00
N PHE A 46 5.88 30.48 3.27
CA PHE A 46 5.73 29.33 4.17
C PHE A 46 4.56 28.45 3.76
N ILE A 47 3.41 29.04 3.42
CA ILE A 47 2.24 28.31 2.94
C ILE A 47 2.51 27.65 1.59
N ALA A 48 3.24 28.31 0.69
CA ALA A 48 3.68 27.73 -0.57
C ALA A 48 4.61 26.52 -0.35
N ALA A 49 5.60 26.65 0.54
CA ALA A 49 6.50 25.56 0.89
C ALA A 49 5.76 24.39 1.56
N LEU A 50 4.83 24.68 2.46
CA LEU A 50 3.99 23.68 3.11
C LEU A 50 3.12 22.93 2.10
N THR A 51 2.49 23.65 1.17
CA THR A 51 1.65 23.05 0.11
C THR A 51 2.49 22.15 -0.80
N GLN A 52 3.69 22.57 -1.18
CA GLN A 52 4.61 21.74 -1.97
C GLN A 52 5.06 20.50 -1.21
N ALA A 53 5.39 20.64 0.08
CA ALA A 53 5.80 19.53 0.93
C ALA A 53 4.66 18.50 1.08
N VAL A 54 3.44 18.96 1.35
CA VAL A 54 2.25 18.10 1.43
C VAL A 54 1.99 17.39 0.10
N ALA A 55 2.06 18.09 -1.02
CA ALA A 55 1.87 17.50 -2.34
C ALA A 55 2.95 16.47 -2.68
N HIS A 56 4.21 16.71 -2.28
CA HIS A 56 5.29 15.75 -2.45
C HIS A 56 5.07 14.51 -1.58
N GLN A 57 4.75 14.69 -0.30
CA GLN A 57 4.43 13.60 0.62
C GLN A 57 3.27 12.74 0.09
N ALA A 58 2.22 13.36 -0.46
CA ALA A 58 1.09 12.65 -1.04
C ALA A 58 1.50 11.76 -2.24
N ARG A 59 2.44 12.23 -3.08
CA ARG A 59 2.98 11.41 -4.19
C ARG A 59 3.82 10.23 -3.70
N GLU A 60 4.66 10.44 -2.69
CA GLU A 60 5.46 9.37 -2.08
C GLU A 60 4.54 8.30 -1.45
N LEU A 61 3.49 8.72 -0.75
CA LEU A 61 2.49 7.80 -0.20
C LEU A 61 1.73 7.03 -1.27
N ALA A 62 1.38 7.67 -2.39
CA ALA A 62 0.75 6.98 -3.52
C ALA A 62 1.68 5.93 -4.15
N ALA A 63 2.97 6.26 -4.33
CA ALA A 63 3.96 5.30 -4.84
C ALA A 63 4.16 4.12 -3.88
N LEU A 64 4.16 4.38 -2.56
CA LEU A 64 4.23 3.33 -1.54
C LEU A 64 2.98 2.44 -1.56
N ARG A 65 1.79 3.02 -1.70
CA ARG A 65 0.51 2.30 -1.87
C ARG A 65 0.56 1.35 -3.06
N ASP A 66 1.03 1.84 -4.21
CA ASP A 66 1.13 1.04 -5.43
C ASP A 66 2.12 -0.11 -5.26
N ARG A 67 3.25 0.13 -4.57
CA ARG A 67 4.22 -0.91 -4.27
C ARG A 67 3.68 -1.96 -3.29
N ALA A 68 2.95 -1.54 -2.26
CA ALA A 68 2.28 -2.44 -1.32
C ALA A 68 1.24 -3.31 -2.04
N SER A 69 0.44 -2.72 -2.92
CA SER A 69 -0.56 -3.42 -3.73
C SER A 69 0.10 -4.46 -4.66
N ALA A 70 1.15 -4.06 -5.39
CA ALA A 70 1.90 -4.97 -6.25
C ALA A 70 2.55 -6.13 -5.48
N THR A 71 3.03 -5.85 -4.25
CA THR A 71 3.58 -6.88 -3.36
C THR A 71 2.49 -7.85 -2.90
N GLY A 72 1.31 -7.34 -2.54
CA GLY A 72 0.14 -8.16 -2.20
C GLY A 72 -0.31 -9.06 -3.36
N ASP A 73 -0.39 -8.53 -4.58
CA ASP A 73 -0.72 -9.30 -5.78
C ASP A 73 0.30 -10.41 -6.06
N ALA A 74 1.59 -10.10 -5.93
CA ALA A 74 2.67 -11.06 -6.12
C ALA A 74 2.63 -12.16 -5.05
N ALA A 75 2.38 -11.79 -3.79
CA ALA A 75 2.21 -12.71 -2.69
C ALA A 75 1.02 -13.65 -2.95
N TYR A 76 -0.15 -13.10 -3.28
CA TYR A 76 -1.34 -13.88 -3.61
C TYR A 76 -1.11 -14.88 -4.76
N ARG A 77 -0.50 -14.42 -5.87
CA ARG A 77 -0.17 -15.32 -7.00
C ARG A 77 0.82 -16.42 -6.60
N SER A 78 1.77 -16.10 -5.73
CA SER A 78 2.72 -17.09 -5.23
C SER A 78 2.02 -18.15 -4.37
N ALA A 79 1.10 -17.74 -3.50
CA ALA A 79 0.29 -18.68 -2.72
C ALA A 79 -0.51 -19.64 -3.62
N LEU A 80 -1.20 -19.11 -4.64
CA LEU A 80 -1.93 -19.94 -5.61
C LEU A 80 -1.03 -20.94 -6.35
N ALA A 81 0.18 -20.52 -6.72
CA ALA A 81 1.14 -21.40 -7.38
C ALA A 81 1.65 -22.52 -6.45
N TYR A 82 1.76 -22.24 -5.15
CA TYR A 82 2.11 -23.25 -4.15
C TYR A 82 0.96 -24.22 -3.90
N ASP A 83 -0.27 -23.74 -3.76
CA ASP A 83 -1.46 -24.58 -3.58
C ASP A 83 -1.62 -25.55 -4.78
N ASP A 84 -1.51 -25.06 -6.00
CA ASP A 84 -1.59 -25.89 -7.21
C ASP A 84 -0.40 -26.87 -7.36
N ALA A 85 0.81 -26.46 -6.94
CA ALA A 85 1.95 -27.38 -6.90
C ALA A 85 1.75 -28.50 -5.87
N ASP A 86 1.12 -28.18 -4.73
CA ASP A 86 0.79 -29.15 -3.69
C ASP A 86 -0.29 -30.12 -4.14
N ASP A 87 -1.38 -29.63 -4.74
CA ASP A 87 -2.43 -30.45 -5.33
C ASP A 87 -1.86 -31.44 -6.37
N ARG A 88 -1.00 -30.95 -7.27
CA ARG A 88 -0.34 -31.77 -8.29
C ARG A 88 0.60 -32.81 -7.67
N ALA A 89 1.28 -32.48 -6.58
CA ALA A 89 2.11 -33.44 -5.85
C ALA A 89 1.26 -34.50 -5.15
N GLY A 90 0.15 -34.09 -4.51
CA GLY A 90 -0.82 -34.96 -3.87
C GLY A 90 -1.43 -35.97 -4.84
N ALA A 91 -1.86 -35.52 -6.02
CA ALA A 91 -2.40 -36.40 -7.06
C ALA A 91 -1.38 -37.49 -7.49
N ARG A 92 -0.11 -37.09 -7.71
CA ARG A 92 0.96 -38.02 -8.10
C ARG A 92 1.28 -39.06 -7.03
N VAL A 93 1.20 -38.68 -5.75
CA VAL A 93 1.49 -39.60 -4.62
C VAL A 93 0.30 -40.51 -4.32
N SER A 94 -0.93 -40.01 -4.46
CA SER A 94 -2.15 -40.79 -4.22
C SER A 94 -2.48 -41.78 -5.35
N GLY A 95 -1.78 -41.69 -6.50
CA GLY A 95 -1.95 -42.63 -7.62
C GLY A 95 -3.31 -42.56 -8.33
N VAL A 96 -3.99 -41.41 -8.25
CA VAL A 96 -5.24 -41.10 -8.96
C VAL A 96 -4.95 -40.16 -10.12
#